data_AF-A0A961JUA1-F1
#
_entry.id   AF-A0A961JUA1-F1
#
_cell.length_a   1.000
_cell.length_b   1.000
_cell.length_c   1.000
_cell.angle_alpha   90.00
_cell.angle_beta   90.00
_cell.angle_gamma   90.00
#
_symmetry.space_group_name_H-M   'P 1'
#
loop_
_entity.id
_entity.type
_entity.pdbx_description
1 polymer ?
#
loop_
_entity_poly.entity_id
_entity_poly.type
_entity_poly.pdbx_seq_one_letter_code
_entity_poly.pdbx_strand_id
1 'polypeptide(L)'
;GQQALWRGLPLRTFGRAVYAKPDFVSTQPLAEFFARPARPDTAAYRDFRAYLLETSQVAGGFYSGRARRQLLRQVVDMMLAPDDAYDALARGTAAPRQRLRAVT
;
A
#
# COMPACT_ATOMS: atom_id res chain seq x y z
N GLY A 1 -3.37 -8.58 -6.82
CA GLY A 1 -4.07 -7.42 -6.24
C GLY A 1 -3.41 -6.12 -6.62
N GLN A 2 -2.51 -5.59 -5.77
CA GLN A 2 -1.92 -4.26 -5.95
C GLN A 2 -1.24 -4.01 -7.31
N GLN A 3 -0.57 -5.00 -7.90
CA GLN A 3 0.02 -4.85 -9.24
C GLN A 3 -1.05 -4.70 -10.35
N ALA A 4 -2.18 -5.38 -10.23
CA ALA A 4 -3.29 -5.24 -11.17
C ALA A 4 -3.89 -3.83 -11.07
N LEU A 5 -4.14 -3.35 -9.85
CA LEU A 5 -4.66 -2.01 -9.58
C LEU A 5 -3.71 -0.91 -10.04
N TRP A 6 -2.40 -1.09 -9.85
CA TRP A 6 -1.39 -0.13 -10.35
C TRP A 6 -1.41 0.02 -11.87
N ARG A 7 -1.75 -1.05 -12.58
CA ARG A 7 -1.90 -1.07 -14.04
C ARG A 7 -3.32 -0.71 -14.49
N GLY A 8 -4.23 -0.37 -13.58
CA GLY A 8 -5.62 -0.05 -13.89
C GLY A 8 -6.44 -1.25 -14.40
N LEU A 9 -6.01 -2.48 -14.07
CA LEU A 9 -6.71 -3.70 -14.48
C LEU A 9 -7.89 -3.98 -13.53
N PRO A 10 -9.05 -4.42 -14.07
CA PRO A 10 -10.17 -4.87 -13.25
C PRO A 10 -9.76 -5.98 -12.29
N LEU A 11 -10.28 -5.91 -11.07
CA LEU A 11 -9.94 -6.86 -10.01
C LEU A 11 -11.20 -7.23 -9.23
N ARG A 12 -11.38 -8.53 -8.99
CA ARG A 12 -12.39 -9.09 -8.08
C ARG A 12 -11.68 -9.78 -6.92
N THR A 13 -12.07 -9.47 -5.69
CA THR A 13 -11.54 -10.16 -4.49
C THR A 13 -12.51 -11.24 -4.04
N PHE A 14 -11.99 -12.45 -3.78
CA PHE A 14 -12.74 -13.58 -3.24
C PHE A 14 -12.49 -13.80 -1.74
N GLY A 15 -11.69 -12.95 -1.12
CA GLY A 15 -11.37 -12.99 0.31
C GLY A 15 -11.16 -11.59 0.85
N ARG A 16 -10.55 -11.51 2.03
CA ARG A 16 -10.25 -10.22 2.68
C ARG A 16 -8.92 -9.69 2.18
N ALA A 17 -8.95 -8.48 1.62
CA ALA A 17 -7.75 -7.76 1.24
C ALA A 17 -7.82 -6.33 1.78
N VAL A 18 -6.69 -5.76 2.20
CA VAL A 18 -6.62 -4.35 2.65
C VAL A 18 -7.10 -3.39 1.55
N TYR A 19 -6.89 -3.78 0.30
CA TYR A 19 -7.29 -3.07 -0.91
C TYR A 19 -8.74 -3.44 -1.35
N ALA A 20 -9.54 -4.16 -0.56
CA ALA A 20 -10.94 -4.45 -0.92
C ALA A 20 -11.85 -3.23 -0.68
N LYS A 21 -11.67 -2.17 -1.48
CA LYS A 21 -12.48 -0.95 -1.47
C LYS A 21 -13.40 -0.93 -2.69
N PRO A 22 -14.64 -0.42 -2.56
CA PRO A 22 -15.62 -0.43 -3.65
C PRO A 22 -15.15 0.35 -4.88
N ASP A 23 -14.31 1.38 -4.69
CA ASP A 23 -13.84 2.25 -5.76
C ASP A 23 -12.92 1.56 -6.76
N PHE A 24 -12.27 0.46 -6.37
CA PHE A 24 -11.28 -0.21 -7.22
C PHE A 24 -11.30 -1.74 -7.18
N VAL A 25 -12.25 -2.35 -6.49
CA VAL A 25 -12.54 -3.78 -6.61
C VAL A 25 -13.97 -3.96 -7.10
N SER A 26 -14.15 -4.74 -8.16
CA SER A 26 -15.45 -5.01 -8.74
C SER A 26 -16.35 -5.75 -7.76
N THR A 27 -17.59 -5.28 -7.66
CA THR A 27 -18.71 -5.93 -6.97
C THR A 27 -19.67 -6.62 -7.95
N GLN A 28 -19.36 -6.60 -9.25
CA GLN A 28 -20.19 -7.22 -10.29
C GLN A 28 -20.39 -8.72 -10.03
N PRO A 29 -21.56 -9.28 -10.43
CA PRO A 29 -21.72 -10.72 -10.56
C PRO A 29 -20.60 -11.33 -11.42
N LEU A 30 -20.19 -12.56 -11.10
CA LEU A 30 -19.00 -13.16 -11.69
C LEU A 30 -19.07 -13.28 -13.22
N ALA A 31 -20.23 -13.64 -13.76
CA ALA A 31 -20.44 -13.73 -15.21
C ALA A 31 -20.26 -12.36 -15.89
N GLU A 32 -20.76 -11.29 -15.26
CA GLU A 32 -20.65 -9.93 -15.78
C GLU A 32 -19.20 -9.42 -15.68
N PHE A 33 -18.51 -9.70 -14.57
CA PHE A 33 -17.10 -9.37 -14.41
C PHE A 33 -16.24 -9.98 -15.53
N PHE A 34 -16.46 -11.24 -15.90
CA PHE A 34 -15.69 -11.87 -16.98
C PHE A 34 -16.10 -11.39 -18.37
N ALA A 35 -17.38 -11.07 -18.59
CA ALA A 35 -17.86 -10.60 -19.88
C ALA A 35 -17.47 -9.13 -20.16
N ARG A 36 -17.70 -8.24 -19.18
CA ARG A 36 -17.54 -6.79 -19.29
C ARG A 36 -17.13 -6.20 -17.92
N PRO A 37 -15.85 -6.34 -17.52
CA PRO A 37 -15.40 -5.86 -16.23
C PRO A 37 -15.35 -4.33 -16.16
N ALA A 38 -15.86 -3.77 -15.05
CA ALA A 38 -15.68 -2.37 -14.71
C ALA A 38 -14.20 -2.08 -14.37
N ARG A 39 -13.69 -0.93 -14.83
CA ARG A 39 -12.34 -0.48 -14.51
C ARG A 39 -12.30 0.12 -13.10
N PRO A 40 -11.19 -0.06 -12.36
CA PRO A 40 -11.02 0.57 -11.06
C PRO A 40 -10.81 2.08 -11.19
N ASP A 41 -11.17 2.84 -10.16
CA ASP A 41 -10.71 4.20 -9.98
C ASP A 41 -9.20 4.21 -9.65
N THR A 42 -8.40 4.56 -10.65
CA THR A 42 -6.94 4.61 -10.52
C THR A 42 -6.45 5.78 -9.68
N ALA A 43 -7.22 6.87 -9.56
CA ALA A 43 -6.87 8.01 -8.72
C ALA A 43 -7.06 7.63 -7.25
N ALA A 44 -8.23 7.11 -6.89
CA ALA A 44 -8.50 6.61 -5.54
C ALA A 44 -7.48 5.53 -5.12
N TYR A 45 -7.08 4.64 -6.03
CA TYR A 45 -6.04 3.65 -5.73
C TYR A 45 -4.66 4.27 -5.47
N ARG A 46 -4.29 5.35 -6.19
CA ARG A 46 -3.01 6.05 -5.95
C ARG A 46 -2.98 6.72 -4.59
N ASP A 47 -4.09 7.34 -4.18
CA ASP A 47 -4.22 7.97 -2.87
C ASP A 47 -4.15 6.91 -1.75
N PHE A 48 -4.89 5.81 -1.92
CA PHE A 48 -4.80 4.66 -1.01
C PHE A 48 -3.37 4.12 -0.89
N ARG A 49 -2.66 3.98 -2.02
CA ARG A 49 -1.28 3.50 -2.03
C ARG A 49 -0.32 4.49 -1.35
N ALA A 50 -0.48 5.78 -1.60
CA ALA A 50 0.30 6.82 -0.93
C ALA A 50 0.07 6.78 0.58
N TYR A 51 -1.18 6.69 1.02
CA TYR A 51 -1.54 6.56 2.42
C TYR A 51 -0.89 5.33 3.08
N LEU A 52 -0.92 4.16 2.43
CA LEU A 52 -0.25 2.97 2.96
C LEU A 52 1.27 3.15 3.07
N LEU A 53 1.90 3.78 2.08
CA LEU A 53 3.33 4.09 2.12
C LEU A 53 3.68 5.06 3.24
N GLU A 54 2.78 5.99 3.56
CA GLU A 54 3.00 6.97 4.63
C GLU A 54 2.61 6.48 6.03
N THR A 55 2.02 5.30 6.17
CA THR A 55 1.54 4.82 7.48
C THR A 55 2.10 3.45 7.84
N SER A 56 1.86 2.45 7.00
CA SER A 56 1.98 1.04 7.40
C SER A 56 2.99 0.23 6.60
N GLN A 57 3.41 0.70 5.43
CA GLN A 57 4.40 0.03 4.61
C GLN A 57 5.80 0.52 4.97
N VAL A 58 6.66 -0.40 5.41
CA VAL A 58 8.04 -0.13 5.76
C VAL A 58 8.97 -0.82 4.76
N ALA A 59 10.00 -0.12 4.30
CA ALA A 59 10.91 -0.64 3.30
C ALA A 59 11.77 -1.78 3.86
N GLY A 60 11.82 -2.92 3.17
CA GLY A 60 12.58 -4.09 3.58
C GLY A 60 11.87 -5.39 3.20
N GLY A 61 12.13 -6.46 3.95
CA GLY A 61 11.52 -7.76 3.66
C GLY A 61 11.99 -8.87 4.59
N PHE A 62 11.17 -9.90 4.71
CA PHE A 62 11.37 -10.98 5.67
C PHE A 62 12.43 -12.00 5.22
N TYR A 63 12.52 -12.27 3.93
CA TYR A 63 13.20 -13.46 3.42
C TYR A 63 14.72 -13.35 3.23
N SER A 64 15.28 -12.14 3.15
CA SER A 64 16.73 -11.97 2.99
C SER A 64 17.37 -11.20 4.14
N GLY A 65 18.60 -11.56 4.50
CA GLY A 65 19.35 -10.84 5.53
C GLY A 65 19.52 -9.35 5.19
N ARG A 66 19.72 -9.02 3.91
CA ARG A 66 19.78 -7.62 3.43
C ARG A 66 18.46 -6.88 3.66
N ALA A 67 17.33 -7.48 3.29
CA ALA A 67 16.02 -6.82 3.40
C ALA A 67 15.58 -6.69 4.87
N ARG A 68 15.92 -7.67 5.73
CA ARG A 68 15.69 -7.57 7.18
C ARG A 68 16.54 -6.46 7.81
N ARG A 69 17.82 -6.35 7.44
CA ARG A 69 18.68 -5.23 7.90
C ARG A 69 18.13 -3.87 7.48
N GLN A 70 17.62 -3.74 6.26
CA GLN A 70 16.98 -2.50 5.81
C GLN A 70 15.75 -2.16 6.67
N LEU A 71 14.87 -3.14 6.92
CA LEU A 71 13.67 -2.97 7.74
C LEU A 71 13.99 -2.52 9.17
N LEU A 72 14.95 -3.20 9.82
CA LEU A 72 15.29 -2.96 11.22
C LEU A 72 15.84 -1.56 11.49
N ARG A 73 16.39 -0.86 10.48
CA ARG A 73 16.86 0.54 10.62
C ARG A 73 15.75 1.55 10.88
N GLN A 74 14.49 1.20 10.58
CA GLN A 74 13.35 2.10 10.72
C GLN A 74 12.33 1.58 11.74
N VAL A 75 12.10 0.26 11.78
CA VAL A 75 11.06 -0.32 12.64
C VAL A 75 11.31 -0.09 14.13
N VAL A 76 12.56 -0.14 14.59
CA VAL A 76 12.86 0.07 16.02
C VAL A 76 12.45 1.48 16.45
N ASP A 77 12.83 2.50 15.68
CA ASP A 77 12.46 3.88 15.95
C ASP A 77 10.94 4.08 15.89
N MET A 78 10.26 3.43 14.93
CA MET A 78 8.80 3.46 14.84
C MET A 78 8.11 2.82 16.06
N MET A 79 8.66 1.72 16.61
CA MET A 79 8.09 1.05 17.79
C MET A 79 8.27 1.84 19.08
N LEU A 80 9.30 2.68 19.14
CA LEU A 80 9.65 3.49 20.33
C LEU A 80 9.11 4.93 20.23
N ALA A 81 8.57 5.32 19.08
CA ALA A 81 8.01 6.65 18.88
C ALA A 81 6.78 6.89 19.78
N PRO A 82 6.59 8.11 20.29
CA PRO A 82 5.44 8.43 21.15
C PRO A 82 4.11 8.45 20.37
N ASP A 83 4.15 8.81 19.09
CA ASP A 83 3.00 8.81 18.17
C ASP A 83 3.19 7.71 17.13
N ASP A 84 2.11 7.01 16.78
CA ASP A 84 2.15 6.07 15.67
C ASP A 84 2.14 6.77 14.30
N ALA A 85 2.35 6.01 13.23
CA ALA A 85 2.46 6.58 11.89
C ALA A 85 1.14 7.17 11.35
N TYR A 86 -0.01 6.75 11.87
CA TYR A 86 -1.31 7.32 11.52
C TYR A 86 -1.50 8.67 12.22
N ASP A 87 -1.18 8.74 13.52
CA ASP A 87 -1.20 9.97 14.30
C ASP A 87 -0.25 11.02 13.72
N ALA A 88 0.99 10.60 13.40
CA ALA A 88 1.98 11.49 12.80
C ALA A 88 1.55 12.03 11.43
N LEU A 89 0.87 11.21 10.62
CA LEU A 89 0.32 11.66 9.33
C LEU A 89 -0.83 12.64 9.54
N ALA A 90 -1.76 12.36 10.46
CA ALA A 90 -2.90 13.22 10.76
C ALA A 90 -2.46 14.59 11.31
N ARG A 91 -1.37 14.62 12.10
CA ARG A 91 -0.79 15.84 12.68
C ARG A 91 0.17 16.57 11.73
N GLY A 92 0.51 15.99 10.58
CA GLY A 92 1.50 16.54 9.67
C GLY A 92 2.95 16.52 10.19
N THR A 93 3.24 15.70 11.20
CA THR A 93 4.56 15.55 11.81
C THR A 93 5.33 14.33 11.30
N ALA A 94 4.74 13.57 10.36
CA ALA A 94 5.37 12.42 9.74
C ALA A 94 6.72 12.81 9.09
N ALA A 95 7.81 12.22 9.58
CA ALA A 95 9.14 12.44 9.01
C ALA A 95 9.16 12.03 7.53
N PRO A 96 9.85 12.78 6.64
CA PRO A 96 9.95 12.40 5.24
C PRO A 96 10.55 11.01 5.13
N ARG A 97 9.80 10.04 4.58
CA ARG A 97 10.35 8.71 4.29
C ARG A 97 11.38 8.85 3.17
N GLN A 98 12.63 9.03 3.58
CA GLN A 98 13.76 9.32 2.71
C GLN A 98 13.87 8.24 1.63
N ARG A 99 13.49 8.58 0.40
CA ARG A 99 13.75 7.74 -0.78
C ARG A 99 15.22 7.88 -1.14
N LEU A 100 16.09 7.19 -0.39
CA LEU A 100 17.50 7.11 -0.74
C LEU A 100 17.62 6.39 -2.09
N ARG A 101 17.91 7.16 -3.14
CA ARG A 101 18.30 6.63 -4.44
C ARG A 101 19.80 6.38 -4.37
N ALA A 102 20.22 5.12 -4.43
CA ALA A 102 21.62 4.82 -4.68
C ALA A 102 21.92 5.30 -6.11
N VAL A 103 22.74 6.34 -6.23
CA VAL A 103 23.36 6.72 -7.50
C VAL A 103 24.46 5.70 -7.73
N THR A 104 24.40 4.99 -8.87
CA THR A 104 25.45 4.05 -9.31
C THR A 104 26.09 4.65 -10.54
#